data_AF-A0A966I3Q4-F1
#
_entry.id   AF-A0A966I3Q4-F1
#
_cell.length_a   1.000
_cell.length_b   1.000
_cell.length_c   1.000
_cell.angle_alpha   90.00
_cell.angle_beta   90.00
_cell.angle_gamma   90.00
#
_symmetry.space_group_name_H-M   'P 1'
#
loop_
_entity.id
_entity.type
_entity.pdbx_description
1 polymer ?
#
loop_
_entity_poly.entity_id
_entity_poly.type
_entity_poly.pdbx_seq_one_letter_code
_entity_poly.pdbx_strand_id
1 'polypeptide(L)' 'LNSQKGDGDAATWLPPNKAFRCEYVTRQIQVKVKYGLWVTKAEKEAMNRILQSAECVNHN' A
#
# COMPACT_ATOMS: atom_id res chain seq x y z
N LEU A 1 -19.77 9.30 -5.33
CA LEU A 1 -18.78 8.73 -4.40
C LEU A 1 -18.19 7.43 -4.99
N ASN A 2 -17.50 7.48 -6.14
CA ASN A 2 -16.80 6.30 -6.69
C ASN A 2 -15.75 6.64 -7.79
N SER A 3 -15.25 7.88 -7.82
CA SER A 3 -14.53 8.41 -9.00
C SER A 3 -13.17 9.04 -8.69
N GLN A 4 -12.55 8.71 -7.56
CA GLN A 4 -11.15 9.11 -7.27
C GLN A 4 -10.18 7.93 -7.39
N LYS A 5 -10.48 7.02 -8.31
CA LYS A 5 -9.60 5.92 -8.73
C LYS A 5 -8.95 6.26 -10.07
N GLY A 6 -8.57 7.52 -10.25
CA GLY A 6 -7.77 7.97 -11.41
C GLY A 6 -6.32 7.92 -11.01
N ASP A 7 -5.60 6.88 -11.44
CA ASP A 7 -4.13 6.71 -11.34
C ASP A 7 -3.46 7.08 -10.01
N GLY A 8 -4.24 7.12 -8.93
CA GLY A 8 -3.73 7.41 -7.60
C GLY A 8 -2.88 6.22 -7.21
N ASP A 9 -1.56 6.43 -7.24
CA ASP A 9 -0.55 5.60 -6.58
C ASP A 9 -1.16 4.93 -5.35
N ALA A 10 -0.71 3.72 -5.00
CA ALA A 10 -1.15 3.02 -3.78
C ALA A 10 -1.13 3.89 -2.48
N ALA A 11 -0.45 5.05 -2.53
CA ALA A 11 -0.42 6.11 -1.54
C ALA A 11 -1.69 6.99 -1.40
N THR A 12 -2.55 7.15 -2.41
CA THR A 12 -3.59 8.22 -2.37
C THR A 12 -4.89 7.82 -1.67
N TRP A 13 -5.14 6.52 -1.47
CA TRP A 13 -6.32 6.03 -0.75
C TRP A 13 -5.93 5.00 0.31
N LEU A 14 -5.36 5.50 1.41
CA LEU A 14 -5.06 4.67 2.57
C LEU A 14 -6.27 4.64 3.51
N PRO A 15 -6.66 3.45 4.00
CA PRO A 15 -7.67 3.32 5.04
C PRO A 15 -7.37 4.25 6.24
N PRO A 16 -8.37 4.85 6.90
CA PRO A 16 -8.12 5.66 8.10
C PRO A 16 -7.53 4.82 9.24
N ASN A 17 -7.87 3.53 9.29
CA ASN A 17 -7.29 2.58 10.23
C ASN A 17 -5.84 2.26 9.84
N LYS A 18 -4.90 2.70 10.67
CA LYS A 18 -3.47 2.52 10.44
C LYS A 18 -3.01 1.06 10.48
N ALA A 19 -3.58 0.23 11.35
CA ALA A 19 -3.27 -1.21 11.39
C ALA A 19 -3.64 -1.89 10.06
N PHE A 20 -4.78 -1.49 9.50
CA PHE A 20 -5.25 -2.04 8.22
C PHE A 20 -4.44 -1.56 7.00
N ARG A 21 -3.67 -0.46 7.13
CA ARG A 21 -2.76 -0.01 6.05
C ARG A 21 -1.65 -1.03 5.79
N CYS A 22 -1.16 -1.69 6.84
CA CYS A 22 -0.12 -2.69 6.72
C CYS A 22 -0.57 -3.89 5.88
N GLU A 23 -1.73 -4.43 6.23
CA GLU A 23 -2.34 -5.55 5.53
C GLU A 23 -2.69 -5.17 4.09
N TYR A 24 -3.25 -3.97 3.89
CA TYR A 24 -3.58 -3.47 2.56
C TYR A 24 -2.35 -3.37 1.65
N VAL A 25 -1.25 -2.77 2.13
CA VAL A 25 0.00 -2.66 1.36
C VAL A 25 0.60 -4.04 1.08
N THR A 26 0.60 -4.94 2.07
CA THR A 26 1.10 -6.31 1.88
C THR A 26 0.33 -7.04 0.78
N ARG A 27 -1.00 -6.93 0.78
CA ARG A 27 -1.85 -7.52 -0.29
C ARG A 27 -1.57 -6.90 -1.65
N GLN A 28 -1.39 -5.58 -1.73
CA GLN A 28 -1.02 -4.89 -2.98
C GLN A 28 0.30 -5.41 -3.54
N ILE A 29 1.32 -5.58 -2.69
CA ILE A 29 2.62 -6.16 -3.08
C ILE A 29 2.43 -7.60 -3.58
N GLN A 30 1.69 -8.44 -2.86
CA GLN A 30 1.43 -9.83 -3.26
C GLN A 30 0.75 -9.93 -4.63
N VAL A 31 -0.25 -9.07 -4.90
CA VAL A 31 -0.91 -9.02 -6.22
C VAL A 31 0.09 -8.61 -7.29
N LYS A 32 0.85 -7.53 -7.08
CA LYS A 32 1.81 -7.05 -8.09
C LYS A 32 2.91 -8.08 -8.37
N VAL A 33 3.42 -8.76 -7.34
CA VAL A 33 4.39 -9.86 -7.49
C VAL A 33 3.77 -11.04 -8.24
N LYS A 34 2.57 -11.48 -7.85
CA LYS A 34 1.88 -12.62 -8.47
C LYS A 34 1.65 -12.41 -9.97
N TYR A 35 1.33 -11.19 -10.37
CA TYR A 35 1.01 -10.86 -11.76
C TYR A 35 2.17 -10.19 -12.51
N GLY A 36 3.36 -10.07 -11.90
CA GLY A 36 4.53 -9.41 -12.53
C GLY A 36 4.28 -7.94 -12.90
N LEU A 37 3.39 -7.26 -12.17
CA LEU A 37 3.05 -5.86 -12.42
C LEU A 37 4.18 -4.96 -11.93
N TRP A 38 4.41 -3.88 -12.67
CA TRP A 38 5.41 -2.90 -12.27
C TRP A 38 5.00 -2.13 -11.01
N VAL A 39 6.00 -1.56 -10.37
CA VAL A 39 5.85 -0.64 -9.24
C VAL A 39 6.63 0.61 -9.58
N THR A 40 6.00 1.78 -9.49
CA THR A 40 6.72 3.04 -9.69
C THR A 40 7.66 3.31 -8.50
N LYS A 41 8.66 4.17 -8.69
CA LYS A 41 9.54 4.56 -7.57
C LYS A 41 8.74 5.18 -6.42
N ALA A 42 7.75 6.02 -6.72
CA ALA A 42 6.87 6.64 -5.72
C ALA A 42 6.02 5.61 -4.97
N GLU A 43 5.43 4.64 -5.69
CA GLU A 43 4.69 3.54 -5.07
C GLU A 43 5.57 2.72 -4.11
N LYS A 44 6.80 2.39 -4.54
CA LYS A 44 7.75 1.63 -3.71
C LYS A 44 8.12 2.39 -2.44
N GLU A 45 8.39 3.68 -2.54
CA GLU A 45 8.70 4.53 -1.39
C GLU A 45 7.51 4.62 -0.41
N ALA A 46 6.30 4.81 -0.92
CA ALA A 46 5.10 4.84 -0.10
C ALA A 46 4.84 3.51 0.62
N MET A 47 4.95 2.39 -0.09
CA MET A 47 4.79 1.06 0.49
C MET A 47 5.85 0.79 1.57
N ASN A 48 7.11 1.14 1.32
CA ASN A 48 8.19 0.99 2.31
C ASN A 48 7.95 1.83 3.58
N ARG A 49 7.49 3.08 3.44
CA ARG A 49 7.18 3.93 4.61
C ARG A 49 6.10 3.32 5.49
N ILE A 50 5.09 2.69 4.88
CA ILE A 50 4.01 2.03 5.62
C ILE A 50 4.54 0.76 6.29
N LEU A 51 5.31 -0.07 5.57
CA LEU A 51 5.92 -1.28 6.15
C LEU A 51 6.88 -0.98 7.31
N GLN A 52 7.54 0.17 7.29
CA GLN A 52 8.41 0.64 8.38
C GLN A 52 7.68 1.38 9.50
N SER A 53 6.36 1.59 9.38
CA SER A 53 5.60 2.28 10.42
C SER A 53 5.47 1.40 11.66
N ALA A 54 5.41 2.04 12.84
CA ALA A 54 5.21 1.33 14.11
C ALA A 54 3.93 0.47 14.11
N GLU A 55 2.94 0.81 13.26
CA GLU A 55 1.69 0.05 13.17
C GLU A 55 1.87 -1.28 12.41
N CYS A 56 2.83 -1.36 11.49
CA CYS A 56 3.21 -2.60 10.82
C CYS A 56 4.10 -3.50 11.68
N VAL A 57 5.06 -2.90 12.40
CA VAL A 57 6.04 -3.66 13.21
C VAL A 57 5.37 -4.42 14.37
N ASN A 58 4.25 -3.90 14.88
CA ASN A 58 3.48 -4.54 15.95
C ASN A 58 2.44 -5.56 15.44
N HIS A 59 2.44 -5.85 14.13
CA HIS A 59 1.48 -6.75 13.46
C HIS A 59 2.13 -8.11 13.15
N ASN A 60 2.90 -8.66 14.09
CA ASN A 60 3.57 -9.96 14.01
C ASN A 60 2.86 -11.01 14.86
#